data_AF-A0A443J680-F1
#
_entry.id   AF-A0A443J680-F1
#
_cell.length_a   1.000
_cell.length_b   1.000
_cell.length_c   1.000
_cell.angle_alpha   90.00
_cell.angle_beta   90.00
_cell.angle_gamma   90.00
#
_symmetry.space_group_name_H-M   'P 1'
#
loop_
_entity.id
_entity.type
_entity.pdbx_description
1 polymer ?
#
loop_
_entity_poly.entity_id
_entity_poly.type
_entity_poly.pdbx_seq_one_letter_code
_entity_poly.pdbx_strand_id
1 'polypeptide(L)'
;MIKKITDAHYDALMNWAFEPPPLGVPGNQAAAVRIGPPGSFPQVFIGDDLVDVVGMLSSDWLSTTGGWCRFSGDRHAGLLIANACIPMQSLMTADHEPFVAAIKPPQARR
;
A
#
# COMPACT_ATOMS: atom_id res chain seq x y z
N MET A 1 8.49 15.77 9.50
CA MET A 1 7.24 16.23 8.85
C MET A 1 6.50 14.97 8.43
N ILE A 2 5.32 14.70 9.01
CA ILE A 2 4.52 13.51 8.65
C ILE A 2 3.96 13.77 7.25
N LYS A 3 4.20 12.85 6.30
CA LYS A 3 3.67 12.95 4.94
C LYS A 3 2.13 12.93 5.04
N LYS A 4 1.44 13.84 4.36
CA LYS A 4 -0.02 13.92 4.43
C LYS A 4 -0.63 12.67 3.78
N ILE A 5 -1.53 11.99 4.51
CA ILE A 5 -2.34 10.87 3.99
C ILE A 5 -3.38 11.44 3.01
N THR A 6 -3.60 10.75 1.91
CA THR A 6 -4.50 11.15 0.81
C THR A 6 -5.46 10.01 0.45
N ASP A 7 -6.50 10.31 -0.32
CA ASP A 7 -7.49 9.34 -0.80
C ASP A 7 -6.85 8.12 -1.48
N ALA A 8 -5.81 8.33 -2.30
CA ALA A 8 -5.08 7.23 -2.95
C ALA A 8 -4.44 6.24 -1.96
N HIS A 9 -4.08 6.70 -0.75
CA HIS A 9 -3.61 5.79 0.29
C HIS A 9 -4.76 4.94 0.81
N TYR A 10 -5.92 5.53 1.05
CA TYR A 10 -7.11 4.81 1.49
C TYR A 10 -7.57 3.80 0.43
N ASP A 11 -7.57 4.17 -0.84
CA ASP A 11 -7.86 3.25 -1.95
C ASP A 11 -6.88 2.07 -1.95
N ALA A 12 -5.58 2.33 -1.80
CA ALA A 12 -4.57 1.27 -1.68
C ALA A 12 -4.76 0.39 -0.44
N LEU A 13 -5.19 0.97 0.69
CA LEU A 13 -5.52 0.21 1.91
C LEU A 13 -6.74 -0.69 1.68
N MET A 14 -7.76 -0.21 0.98
CA MET A 14 -8.95 -0.98 0.64
C MET A 14 -8.59 -2.12 -0.32
N ASN A 15 -7.80 -1.85 -1.36
CA ASN A 15 -7.29 -2.87 -2.26
C ASN A 15 -6.53 -3.95 -1.48
N TRP A 16 -5.64 -3.54 -0.58
CA TRP A 16 -4.88 -4.48 0.25
C TRP A 16 -5.76 -5.36 1.15
N ALA A 17 -6.78 -4.76 1.76
CA ALA A 17 -7.62 -5.43 2.75
C ALA A 17 -8.70 -6.32 2.13
N PHE A 18 -9.23 -5.95 0.96
CA PHE A 18 -10.45 -6.54 0.41
C PHE A 18 -10.31 -7.11 -1.00
N GLU A 19 -9.31 -6.68 -1.78
CA GLU A 19 -9.12 -7.18 -3.14
C GLU A 19 -8.00 -8.23 -3.17
N PRO A 20 -8.19 -9.40 -3.81
CA PRO A 20 -7.09 -10.32 -4.03
C PRO A 20 -6.10 -9.74 -5.05
N PRO A 21 -4.78 -9.95 -4.88
CA PRO A 21 -3.82 -9.59 -5.90
C PRO A 21 -4.05 -10.42 -7.18
N PRO A 22 -3.72 -9.88 -8.37
CA PRO A 22 -3.93 -10.57 -9.63
C PRO A 22 -3.09 -11.85 -9.71
N LEU A 23 -3.75 -12.98 -9.99
CA LEU A 23 -3.10 -14.28 -10.14
C LEU A 23 -2.65 -14.49 -11.59
N GLY A 24 -1.40 -14.96 -11.78
CA GLY A 24 -0.89 -15.36 -13.09
C GLY A 24 -0.57 -14.21 -14.07
N VAL A 25 -0.87 -12.96 -13.71
CA VAL A 25 -0.46 -11.78 -14.48
C VAL A 25 0.81 -11.21 -13.85
N PRO A 26 1.89 -10.99 -14.63
CA PRO A 26 3.04 -10.24 -14.16
C PRO A 26 2.61 -8.77 -14.06
N GLY A 27 2.01 -8.38 -12.94
CA GLY A 27 1.75 -6.97 -12.63
C GLY A 27 3.06 -6.16 -12.60
N ASN A 28 2.96 -4.88 -12.27
CA ASN A 28 4.14 -4.03 -12.07
C ASN A 28 5.12 -4.69 -11.10
N GLN A 29 6.42 -4.66 -11.41
CA GLN A 29 7.44 -5.29 -10.57
C GLN A 29 8.27 -4.24 -9.84
N ALA A 30 8.59 -4.52 -8.58
CA ALA A 30 9.53 -3.74 -7.78
C ALA A 30 10.62 -4.66 -7.23
N ALA A 31 11.88 -4.33 -7.51
CA ALA A 31 13.03 -5.05 -6.97
C ALA A 31 13.67 -4.35 -5.77
N ALA A 32 13.40 -3.05 -5.60
CA ALA A 32 14.01 -2.21 -4.58
C ALA A 32 12.96 -1.46 -3.77
N VAL A 33 13.25 -1.26 -2.49
CA VAL A 33 12.38 -0.54 -1.56
C VAL A 33 13.18 0.49 -0.77
N ARG A 34 12.53 1.63 -0.49
CA ARG A 34 13.00 2.67 0.39
C ARG A 34 12.15 2.66 1.67
N ILE A 35 12.73 2.24 2.78
CA ILE A 35 12.10 2.33 4.10
C ILE A 35 12.38 3.73 4.64
N GLY A 36 11.34 4.55 4.77
CA GLY A 36 11.44 5.88 5.37
C GLY A 36 11.53 5.83 6.90
N PRO A 37 11.73 6.98 7.56
CA PRO A 37 11.67 7.08 9.01
C PRO A 37 10.27 6.70 9.55
N PRO A 38 10.14 6.42 10.86
CA PRO A 38 8.83 6.18 11.48
C PRO A 38 7.82 7.29 11.16
N GLY A 39 6.58 6.93 10.85
CA GLY A 39 5.53 7.88 10.43
C GLY A 39 5.58 8.27 8.95
N SER A 40 6.27 7.47 8.13
CA SER A 40 6.23 7.58 6.67
C SER A 40 5.96 6.21 6.04
N PHE A 41 5.33 6.20 4.86
CA PHE A 41 5.14 4.98 4.09
C PHE A 41 6.47 4.48 3.54
N PRO A 42 6.73 3.15 3.54
CA PRO A 42 7.76 2.57 2.68
C PRO A 42 7.41 2.83 1.21
N GLN A 43 8.41 2.89 0.34
CA GLN A 43 8.21 3.29 -1.05
C GLN A 43 8.97 2.38 -2.02
N VAL A 44 8.37 2.08 -3.17
CA VAL A 44 9.00 1.28 -4.23
C VAL A 44 8.95 2.01 -5.56
N PHE A 45 9.86 1.63 -6.46
CA PHE A 45 9.82 2.11 -7.84
C PHE A 45 8.89 1.22 -8.69
N ILE A 46 8.02 1.86 -9.45
CA ILE A 46 7.21 1.26 -10.51
C ILE A 46 7.51 2.04 -11.79
N GLY A 47 8.30 1.44 -12.70
CA GLY A 47 8.88 2.21 -13.80
C GLY A 47 9.80 3.31 -13.26
N ASP A 48 9.56 4.55 -13.66
CA ASP A 48 10.28 5.73 -13.16
C ASP A 48 9.61 6.39 -11.94
N ASP A 49 8.41 5.93 -11.56
CA ASP A 49 7.63 6.52 -10.49
C ASP A 49 7.98 5.90 -9.14
N LEU A 50 8.07 6.75 -8.11
CA LEU A 50 8.23 6.33 -6.74
C LEU A 50 6.88 6.36 -6.02
N VAL A 51 6.36 5.18 -5.69
CA VAL A 51 5.02 5.02 -5.11
C VAL A 51 5.08 4.60 -3.65
N ASP A 52 4.13 5.09 -2.86
CA ASP A 52 3.97 4.71 -1.45
C ASP A 52 3.31 3.32 -1.37
N VAL A 53 3.88 2.45 -0.53
CA VAL A 53 3.38 1.10 -0.22
C VAL A 53 2.54 1.17 1.05
N VAL A 54 1.32 0.67 0.96
CA VAL A 54 0.36 0.69 2.07
C VAL A 54 0.27 -0.66 2.76
N GLY A 55 0.57 -1.75 2.05
CA GLY A 55 0.55 -3.09 2.63
C GLY A 55 1.30 -4.09 1.77
N MET A 56 1.73 -5.19 2.40
CA MET A 56 2.38 -6.31 1.72
C MET A 56 1.71 -7.61 2.16
N LEU A 57 1.54 -8.53 1.21
CA LEU A 57 1.09 -9.90 1.45
C LEU A 57 2.30 -10.84 1.50
N SER A 58 2.13 -12.00 2.14
CA SER A 58 3.17 -13.05 2.22
C SER A 58 3.52 -13.70 0.88
N SER A 59 2.71 -13.46 -0.15
CA SER A 59 2.90 -13.91 -1.53
C SER A 59 3.69 -12.91 -2.40
N ASP A 60 4.44 -12.02 -1.76
CA ASP A 60 5.27 -10.98 -2.37
C ASP A 60 4.49 -9.88 -3.11
N TRP A 61 3.20 -9.70 -2.83
CA TRP A 61 2.40 -8.63 -3.42
C TRP A 61 2.35 -7.39 -2.52
N LEU A 62 2.65 -6.24 -3.10
CA LEU A 62 2.57 -4.92 -2.50
C LEU A 62 1.32 -4.21 -3.01
N SER A 63 0.50 -3.70 -2.09
CA SER A 63 -0.52 -2.72 -2.45
C SER A 63 0.08 -1.33 -2.34
N THR A 64 0.07 -0.62 -3.45
CA THR A 64 0.66 0.72 -3.57
C THR A 64 -0.43 1.72 -3.95
N THR A 65 -0.12 3.01 -3.80
CA THR A 65 -0.94 4.10 -4.37
C THR A 65 -1.09 4.03 -5.90
N GLY A 66 -0.36 3.14 -6.58
CA GLY A 66 -0.51 2.78 -8.01
C GLY A 66 -1.10 1.38 -8.27
N GLY A 67 -1.70 0.74 -7.27
CA GLY A 67 -2.29 -0.60 -7.36
C GLY A 67 -1.33 -1.73 -6.94
N TRP A 68 -1.64 -2.96 -7.37
CA TRP A 68 -0.87 -4.15 -7.04
C TRP A 68 0.47 -4.20 -7.77
N CYS A 69 1.53 -4.42 -7.02
CA CYS A 69 2.90 -4.59 -7.51
C CYS A 69 3.50 -5.88 -6.93
N ARG A 70 4.21 -6.66 -7.73
CA ARG A 70 4.95 -7.82 -7.24
C ARG A 70 6.35 -7.41 -6.82
N PHE A 71 6.70 -7.68 -5.57
CA PHE A 71 8.04 -7.55 -5.06
C PHE A 71 8.89 -8.75 -5.49
N SER A 72 10.07 -8.48 -6.03
CA SER A 72 11.03 -9.51 -6.48
C SER A 72 12.41 -9.35 -5.85
N GLY A 73 12.53 -8.50 -4.83
CA GLY A 73 13.76 -8.29 -4.05
C GLY A 73 13.99 -9.36 -2.98
N ASP A 74 14.88 -9.06 -2.04
CA ASP A 74 15.22 -9.96 -0.92
C ASP A 74 13.99 -10.26 -0.04
N ARG A 75 13.73 -11.55 0.22
CA ARG A 75 12.65 -12.01 1.09
C ARG A 75 12.72 -11.40 2.50
N HIS A 76 13.92 -11.14 3.03
CA HIS A 76 14.06 -10.46 4.32
C HIS A 76 13.60 -9.00 4.27
N ALA A 77 13.75 -8.33 3.12
CA ALA A 77 13.21 -6.99 2.93
C ALA A 77 11.68 -6.99 2.97
N GLY A 78 11.02 -8.05 2.48
CA GLY A 78 9.56 -8.17 2.53
C GLY A 78 8.97 -8.02 3.94
N LEU A 79 9.59 -8.66 4.94
CA LEU A 79 9.17 -8.53 6.34
C LEU A 79 9.37 -7.11 6.87
N LEU A 80 10.48 -6.46 6.49
CA LEU A 80 10.76 -5.07 6.88
C LEU A 80 9.73 -4.10 6.29
N ILE A 81 9.33 -4.31 5.02
CA ILE A 81 8.28 -3.53 4.36
C ILE A 81 6.96 -3.69 5.10
N ALA A 82 6.53 -4.93 5.35
CA ALA A 82 5.28 -5.21 6.05
C ALA A 82 5.23 -4.52 7.42
N ASN A 83 6.33 -4.62 8.19
CA ASN A 83 6.43 -3.96 9.48
C ASN A 83 6.41 -2.42 9.39
N ALA A 84 7.04 -1.85 8.36
CA ALA A 84 7.05 -0.40 8.14
C ALA A 84 5.66 0.14 7.73
N CYS A 85 4.79 -0.70 7.16
CA CYS A 85 3.41 -0.31 6.84
C CYS A 85 2.51 -0.17 8.08
N ILE A 86 2.72 -0.98 9.12
CA ILE A 86 1.80 -1.10 10.28
C ILE A 86 1.49 0.25 10.96
N PRO A 87 2.48 1.13 11.26
CA PRO A 87 2.18 2.41 11.89
C PRO A 87 1.30 3.30 11.02
N MET A 88 1.53 3.31 9.71
CA MET A 88 0.73 4.13 8.79
C MET A 88 -0.68 3.57 8.61
N GLN A 89 -0.83 2.25 8.52
CA GLN A 89 -2.14 1.59 8.52
C GLN A 89 -2.92 1.95 9.79
N SER A 90 -2.26 1.93 10.95
CA SER A 90 -2.88 2.29 12.23
C SER A 90 -3.30 3.76 12.29
N LEU A 91 -2.50 4.67 11.74
CA LEU A 91 -2.87 6.08 11.63
C LEU A 91 -4.06 6.29 10.69
N MET A 92 -4.09 5.58 9.56
CA MET A 92 -5.18 5.65 8.60
C MET A 92 -6.49 5.13 9.17
N THR A 93 -6.47 4.03 9.92
CA THR A 93 -7.68 3.46 10.55
C THR A 93 -8.14 4.24 11.78
N ALA A 94 -7.23 4.94 12.48
CA ALA A 94 -7.58 5.82 13.58
C ALA A 94 -8.32 7.09 13.14
N ASP A 95 -8.10 7.54 11.90
CA ASP A 95 -8.85 8.65 11.30
C ASP A 95 -10.23 8.15 10.82
N HIS A 96 -11.20 8.16 11.75
CA HIS A 96 -12.48 7.49 11.59
C HIS A 96 -13.32 8.02 10.42
N GLU A 97 -13.32 9.34 10.15
CA GLU A 97 -14.14 9.90 9.07
C GLU A 97 -13.68 9.49 7.66
N PRO A 98 -12.39 9.69 7.27
CA PRO A 98 -11.90 9.27 5.97
C PRO A 98 -11.89 7.75 5.82
N PHE A 99 -11.55 7.01 6.88
CA PHE A 99 -11.58 5.55 6.85
C PHE A 99 -12.99 5.01 6.61
N VAL A 100 -14.00 5.54 7.32
CA VAL A 100 -15.40 5.18 7.12
C VAL A 100 -15.91 5.59 5.73
N ALA A 101 -15.44 6.70 5.18
CA ALA A 101 -15.77 7.09 3.82
C ALA A 101 -15.20 6.11 2.78
N ALA A 102 -13.97 5.63 2.98
CA ALA A 102 -13.30 4.69 2.06
C ALA A 102 -13.92 3.27 2.05
N ILE A 103 -14.41 2.79 3.20
CA ILE A 103 -15.06 1.46 3.29
C ILE A 103 -16.52 1.46 2.80
N LYS A 104 -17.17 2.63 2.71
CA LYS A 104 -18.55 2.69 2.24
C LYS A 104 -18.56 2.41 0.74
N PRO A 105 -19.35 1.44 0.25
CA PRO A 105 -19.48 1.23 -1.18
C PRO A 105 -19.90 2.56 -1.81
N PRO A 106 -19.29 2.96 -2.95
CA PRO A 106 -19.65 4.21 -3.62
C PRO A 106 -21.16 4.18 -3.79
N GLN A 107 -21.85 5.12 -3.15
CA GLN A 107 -23.29 5.26 -3.36
C GLN A 107 -23.47 5.36 -4.86
N ALA A 108 -24.11 4.35 -5.45
CA ALA A 108 -24.38 4.30 -6.87
C ALA A 108 -24.95 5.67 -7.24
N ARG A 109 -24.17 6.45 -7.99
CA ARG A 109 -24.63 7.72 -8.56
C ARG A 109 -25.83 7.35 -9.42
N ARG A 110 -27.03 7.52 -8.87
CA ARG A 110 -28.30 7.48 -9.60
C ARG A 110 -28.52 8.85 -10.23
#